data_AF-A0A2E9R814-F1
#
_entry.id   AF-A0A2E9R814-F1
#
_cell.length_a   1.000
_cell.length_b   1.000
_cell.length_c   1.000
_cell.angle_alpha   90.00
_cell.angle_beta   90.00
_cell.angle_gamma   90.00
#
_symmetry.space_group_name_H-M   'P 1'
#
loop_
_entity.id
_entity.type
_entity.pdbx_description
1 polymer ?
#
loop_
_entity_poly.entity_id
_entity_poly.type
_entity_poly.pdbx_seq_one_letter_code
_entity_poly.pdbx_strand_id
1 'polypeptide(L)'
;MKRFFCPLSVRYLVLSLVLCWMIGCGASVQLEDTKAFCKNFQDIFSNPTGTCQFTIACLEEKNTGCTEEDLKRHKLFFDCLRQSDLCADKMLPFLKTCAEKAGKDSKSTNPSCTYKVSISNSTPQLEAVFGTVGCDQHSIKGTKASVTARFMLQDRGKALQLHKITNSNLDGSHFSIKSVKVVNESGEEVSDVKATVTLDPASMKIRLHPHAEQVRKNLSQDQAPRAIRLLIDTSQYAADVDAGRTRTSSAAGWVLEFPRQTAKDAQLDLVGATLFRGESSKDNIDLFSQVSDPYTSPEKKTCGYIPMTETNGVNASEEFVRVSPLVSEKHAPLYDALEHAIRTTCVSRSKQKLTYNPLILALSLTPDISVKAPNAPGSLKVTLDKVKQQIKASGENVFTPVSFIVYPREPSMSSTSEWDTHVRDLCALANTSKDADGNVWGQVFLIPPTQGRRYQSSVRAALDAATAGMEGQVELGMKVELQGAKPGTRYYVGVTVDVTLYGKKTSESQPIWWMMTP
;
A
#
# COMPACT_ATOMS: atom_id res chain seq x y z
N MET A 1 10.23 -32.96 57.50
CA MET A 1 11.45 -33.24 56.71
C MET A 1 11.00 -33.69 55.33
N LYS A 2 11.37 -33.19 54.15
CA LYS A 2 12.19 -32.07 53.61
C LYS A 2 11.41 -31.62 52.34
N ARG A 3 10.95 -30.37 52.23
CA ARG A 3 11.49 -29.24 51.41
C ARG A 3 11.56 -29.54 49.89
N PHE A 4 10.69 -28.94 49.06
CA PHE A 4 10.81 -27.64 48.34
C PHE A 4 11.92 -27.61 47.27
N PHE A 5 11.59 -27.32 46.00
CA PHE A 5 12.02 -26.12 45.26
C PHE A 5 11.34 -26.03 43.87
N CYS A 6 10.70 -24.90 43.63
CA CYS A 6 10.48 -24.30 42.31
C CYS A 6 11.45 -23.12 42.22
N PRO A 7 11.95 -22.76 41.04
CA PRO A 7 12.05 -21.34 40.76
C PRO A 7 11.46 -20.95 39.40
N LEU A 8 10.62 -19.93 39.45
CA LEU A 8 10.47 -18.93 38.40
C LEU A 8 11.69 -17.98 38.43
N SER A 9 12.25 -17.70 37.25
CA SER A 9 12.84 -16.41 36.85
C SER A 9 12.94 -16.42 35.31
N VAL A 10 12.25 -15.62 34.49
CA VAL A 10 12.02 -14.16 34.39
C VAL A 10 13.23 -13.39 33.83
N ARG A 11 13.10 -13.00 32.54
CA ARG A 11 13.54 -11.76 31.84
C ARG A 11 14.64 -11.80 30.75
N TYR A 12 14.14 -11.55 29.52
CA TYR A 12 14.50 -10.50 28.54
C TYR A 12 15.77 -10.51 27.66
N LEU A 13 15.50 -10.10 26.41
CA LEU A 13 16.33 -9.32 25.45
C LEU A 13 17.54 -10.06 24.83
N VAL A 14 17.91 -9.96 23.54
CA VAL A 14 17.41 -9.33 22.31
C VAL A 14 18.47 -9.58 21.20
N LEU A 15 18.10 -9.50 19.91
CA LEU A 15 18.96 -9.34 18.70
C LEU A 15 19.83 -10.57 18.33
N SER A 16 20.05 -11.03 17.09
CA SER A 16 19.60 -10.79 15.70
C SER A 16 20.29 -11.90 14.86
N LEU A 17 19.61 -12.57 13.91
CA LEU A 17 19.67 -12.34 12.44
C LEU A 17 21.06 -12.51 11.77
N VAL A 18 21.03 -13.03 10.53
CA VAL A 18 22.08 -13.08 9.48
C VAL A 18 22.79 -14.44 9.31
N LEU A 19 22.14 -15.38 8.60
CA LEU A 19 22.72 -16.22 7.53
C LEU A 19 21.71 -17.31 7.12
N CYS A 20 20.71 -16.93 6.32
CA CYS A 20 20.12 -17.84 5.34
C CYS A 20 19.53 -16.99 4.20
N TRP A 21 20.40 -16.19 3.59
CA TRP A 21 20.27 -15.78 2.19
C TRP A 21 21.23 -16.70 1.40
N MET A 22 20.80 -17.12 0.21
CA MET A 22 21.54 -17.96 -0.78
C MET A 22 21.16 -19.43 -0.94
N ILE A 23 19.94 -19.86 -0.63
CA ILE A 23 19.38 -21.02 -1.34
C ILE A 23 17.96 -20.67 -1.78
N GLY A 24 17.77 -20.58 -3.09
CA GLY A 24 16.45 -20.64 -3.68
C GLY A 24 15.79 -21.93 -3.26
N CYS A 25 14.84 -21.85 -2.31
CA CYS A 25 14.02 -22.99 -1.95
C CYS A 25 12.97 -23.22 -3.04
N GLY A 26 13.43 -23.76 -4.17
CA GLY A 26 12.73 -24.88 -4.77
C GLY A 26 12.70 -25.98 -3.73
N ALA A 27 11.65 -26.02 -2.91
CA ALA A 27 11.30 -27.25 -2.23
C ALA A 27 10.92 -28.25 -3.33
N SER A 28 11.89 -29.07 -3.73
CA SER A 28 11.63 -30.42 -4.20
C SER A 28 11.05 -31.16 -3.01
N VAL A 29 9.78 -31.55 -3.10
CA VAL A 29 9.20 -32.47 -2.13
C VAL A 29 9.88 -33.81 -2.41
N GLN A 30 10.95 -34.13 -1.68
CA GLN A 30 11.31 -35.52 -1.48
C GLN A 30 10.15 -36.19 -0.75
N LEU A 31 9.78 -37.38 -1.22
CA LEU A 31 8.57 -38.14 -0.91
C LEU A 31 8.39 -38.55 0.57
N GLU A 32 9.15 -37.98 1.52
CA GLU A 32 9.11 -38.39 2.93
C GLU A 32 8.17 -37.59 3.83
N ASP A 33 7.51 -36.52 3.36
CA ASP A 33 6.59 -35.75 4.22
C ASP A 33 5.15 -35.65 3.72
N THR A 34 4.63 -36.78 3.23
CA THR A 34 3.24 -36.91 2.74
C THR A 34 2.22 -36.62 3.84
N LYS A 35 2.55 -36.81 5.12
CA LYS A 35 1.65 -36.52 6.26
C LYS A 35 1.52 -35.03 6.56
N ALA A 36 2.60 -34.26 6.51
CA ALA A 36 2.53 -32.80 6.65
C ALA A 36 1.80 -32.15 5.46
N PHE A 37 2.01 -32.69 4.25
CA PHE A 37 1.29 -32.30 3.04
C PHE A 37 -0.22 -32.56 3.16
N CYS A 38 -0.63 -33.77 3.59
CA CYS A 38 -2.06 -34.10 3.77
C CYS A 38 -2.73 -33.27 4.88
N LYS A 39 -2.02 -32.92 5.95
CA LYS A 39 -2.56 -32.10 7.05
C LYS A 39 -2.83 -30.65 6.61
N ASN A 40 -1.92 -30.06 5.83
CA ASN A 40 -2.15 -28.74 5.22
C ASN A 40 -3.26 -28.74 4.17
N PHE A 41 -3.52 -29.89 3.53
CA PHE A 41 -4.62 -30.07 2.58
C PHE A 41 -5.99 -30.11 3.25
N GLN A 42 -6.16 -30.84 4.35
CA GLN A 42 -7.46 -30.96 5.05
C GLN A 42 -8.00 -29.61 5.56
N ASP A 43 -7.13 -28.69 5.98
CA ASP A 43 -7.54 -27.35 6.42
C ASP A 43 -8.08 -26.48 5.28
N ILE A 44 -7.66 -26.73 4.03
CA ILE A 44 -8.15 -26.02 2.84
C ILE A 44 -9.57 -26.50 2.45
N PHE A 45 -9.90 -27.77 2.66
CA PHE A 45 -11.18 -28.37 2.25
C PHE A 45 -12.29 -28.32 3.29
N SER A 46 -11.96 -27.99 4.55
CA SER A 46 -12.95 -27.88 5.62
C SER A 46 -13.82 -26.62 5.52
N ASN A 47 -13.56 -25.72 4.55
CA ASN A 47 -14.35 -24.51 4.29
C ASN A 47 -14.53 -24.31 2.76
N PRO A 48 -15.68 -24.68 2.17
CA PRO A 48 -15.85 -24.83 0.71
C PRO A 48 -15.98 -23.52 -0.07
N THR A 49 -15.62 -22.37 0.50
CA THR A 49 -15.74 -21.06 -0.15
C THR A 49 -14.50 -20.69 -0.98
N GLY A 50 -13.56 -21.60 -1.18
CA GLY A 50 -12.26 -21.29 -1.79
C GLY A 50 -12.13 -21.65 -3.27
N THR A 51 -11.44 -20.80 -4.03
CA THR A 51 -10.96 -21.14 -5.37
C THR A 51 -9.54 -21.75 -5.27
N CYS A 52 -9.27 -22.78 -6.07
CA CYS A 52 -7.95 -23.41 -6.16
C CYS A 52 -7.34 -23.15 -7.54
N GLN A 53 -6.08 -22.72 -7.57
CA GLN A 53 -5.29 -22.66 -8.79
C GLN A 53 -4.22 -23.74 -8.77
N PHE A 54 -4.05 -24.41 -9.92
CA PHE A 54 -3.07 -25.46 -10.13
C PHE A 54 -2.01 -24.97 -11.11
N THR A 55 -0.75 -24.98 -10.68
CA THR A 55 0.38 -24.75 -11.57
C THR A 55 1.21 -26.03 -11.60
N ILE A 56 1.38 -26.59 -12.80
CA ILE A 56 2.24 -27.75 -13.04
C ILE A 56 3.47 -27.23 -13.78
N ALA A 57 4.63 -27.29 -13.13
CA ALA A 57 5.90 -26.99 -13.76
C ALA A 57 6.62 -28.30 -14.11
N CYS A 58 6.99 -28.46 -15.37
CA CYS A 58 7.98 -29.46 -15.76
C CYS A 58 9.34 -29.02 -15.20
N LEU A 59 9.89 -29.78 -14.25
CA LEU A 59 11.23 -29.52 -13.74
C LEU A 59 12.22 -30.02 -14.80
N GLU A 60 12.80 -29.07 -15.53
CA GLU A 60 13.76 -29.26 -16.63
C GLU A 60 13.19 -29.97 -17.87
N GLU A 61 13.02 -29.23 -18.97
CA GLU A 61 13.08 -29.81 -20.33
C GLU A 61 14.50 -30.30 -20.62
N LYS A 62 14.98 -31.30 -19.88
CA LYS A 62 15.94 -32.23 -20.45
C LYS A 62 15.12 -33.36 -21.05
N ASN A 63 14.60 -33.09 -22.25
CA ASN A 63 13.95 -34.09 -23.12
C ASN A 63 14.87 -35.26 -23.49
N THR A 64 16.11 -35.28 -22.99
CA THR A 64 17.04 -36.41 -23.07
C THR A 64 16.57 -37.52 -22.14
N GLY A 65 15.54 -38.27 -22.54
CA GLY A 65 15.16 -39.52 -21.88
C GLY A 65 13.69 -39.95 -22.00
N CYS A 66 12.74 -39.04 -22.22
CA CYS A 66 11.32 -39.40 -22.36
C CYS A 66 11.05 -39.87 -23.81
N THR A 67 10.37 -41.01 -24.01
CA THR A 67 10.08 -41.53 -25.35
C THR A 67 8.98 -40.70 -26.05
N GLU A 68 8.86 -40.81 -27.37
CA GLU A 68 7.82 -40.11 -28.14
C GLU A 68 6.40 -40.51 -27.70
N GLU A 69 6.25 -41.75 -27.21
CA GLU A 69 5.00 -42.26 -26.67
C GLU A 69 4.69 -41.68 -25.29
N ASP A 70 5.71 -41.49 -24.43
CA ASP A 70 5.57 -40.78 -23.16
C ASP A 70 5.11 -39.35 -23.42
N LEU A 71 5.72 -38.64 -24.38
CA LEU A 71 5.34 -37.27 -24.72
C LEU A 71 3.88 -37.16 -25.18
N LYS A 72 3.38 -38.13 -25.96
CA LYS A 72 1.97 -38.21 -26.36
C LYS A 72 1.03 -38.43 -25.17
N ARG A 73 1.36 -39.37 -24.26
CA ARG A 73 0.56 -39.64 -23.06
C ARG A 73 0.52 -38.44 -22.11
N HIS A 74 1.64 -37.73 -21.96
CA HIS A 74 1.72 -36.50 -21.17
C HIS A 74 0.85 -35.40 -21.77
N LYS A 75 0.91 -35.18 -23.09
CA LYS A 75 0.06 -34.19 -23.77
C LYS A 75 -1.43 -34.47 -23.56
N LEU A 76 -1.86 -35.71 -23.71
CA LEU A 76 -3.25 -36.14 -23.43
C LEU A 76 -3.67 -35.90 -21.97
N PHE A 77 -2.79 -36.18 -21.01
CA PHE A 77 -3.03 -35.90 -19.60
C PHE A 77 -3.17 -34.40 -19.31
N PHE A 78 -2.31 -33.56 -19.89
CA PHE A 78 -2.38 -32.11 -19.73
C PHE A 78 -3.60 -31.48 -20.41
N ASP A 79 -3.98 -31.98 -21.59
CA ASP A 79 -5.18 -31.53 -22.29
C ASP A 79 -6.45 -31.89 -21.50
N CYS A 80 -6.45 -33.05 -20.83
CA CYS A 80 -7.54 -33.46 -19.94
C CYS A 80 -7.64 -32.61 -18.66
N LEU A 81 -6.51 -32.27 -18.03
CA LEU A 81 -6.47 -31.41 -16.84
C LEU A 81 -6.93 -29.98 -17.13
N ARG A 82 -6.57 -29.44 -18.29
CA ARG A 82 -7.01 -28.10 -18.73
C ARG A 82 -8.51 -28.01 -18.99
N GLN A 83 -9.17 -29.13 -19.27
CA GLN A 83 -10.60 -29.19 -19.58
C GLN A 83 -11.47 -29.48 -18.36
N SER A 84 -10.90 -29.81 -17.19
CA SER A 84 -11.67 -30.20 -16.01
C SER A 84 -11.86 -29.06 -14.99
N ASP A 85 -13.07 -28.50 -14.92
CA ASP A 85 -13.55 -27.55 -13.90
C ASP A 85 -13.87 -28.23 -12.55
N LEU A 86 -12.97 -29.05 -12.00
CA LEU A 86 -13.26 -29.91 -10.83
C LEU A 86 -12.31 -29.66 -9.65
N CYS A 87 -12.89 -29.43 -8.46
CA CYS A 87 -12.18 -29.23 -7.18
C CYS A 87 -11.26 -30.40 -6.81
N ALA A 88 -10.23 -30.11 -6.02
CA ALA A 88 -9.12 -31.03 -5.74
C ALA A 88 -9.52 -32.35 -5.06
N ASP A 89 -10.68 -32.41 -4.39
CA ASP A 89 -11.24 -33.61 -3.75
C ASP A 89 -11.48 -34.74 -4.74
N LYS A 90 -11.89 -34.41 -5.97
CA LYS A 90 -12.11 -35.38 -7.05
C LYS A 90 -10.84 -35.70 -7.82
N MET A 91 -9.87 -34.79 -7.82
CA MET A 91 -8.61 -34.96 -8.53
C MET A 91 -7.57 -35.78 -7.77
N LEU A 92 -7.57 -35.75 -6.44
CA LEU A 92 -6.58 -36.45 -5.60
C LEU A 92 -6.55 -37.98 -5.85
N PRO A 93 -7.68 -38.69 -5.87
CA PRO A 93 -7.70 -40.12 -6.21
C PRO A 93 -7.23 -40.40 -7.64
N PHE A 94 -7.56 -39.51 -8.58
CA PHE A 94 -7.16 -39.62 -9.98
C PHE A 94 -5.65 -39.43 -10.18
N LEU A 95 -5.08 -38.36 -9.61
CA LEU A 95 -3.63 -38.08 -9.63
C LEU A 95 -2.83 -39.21 -8.97
N LYS A 96 -3.33 -39.76 -7.85
CA LYS A 96 -2.73 -40.92 -7.18
C LYS A 96 -2.74 -42.15 -8.08
N THR A 97 -3.86 -42.42 -8.75
CA THR A 97 -4.00 -43.55 -9.69
C THR A 97 -3.09 -43.40 -10.91
N CYS A 98 -2.96 -42.18 -11.45
CA CYS A 98 -2.04 -41.89 -12.55
C CYS A 98 -0.57 -42.07 -12.14
N ALA A 99 -0.17 -41.59 -10.96
CA ALA A 99 1.17 -41.77 -10.43
C ALA A 99 1.50 -43.25 -10.16
N GLU A 100 0.55 -44.00 -9.59
CA GLU A 100 0.70 -45.44 -9.34
C GLU A 100 0.77 -46.27 -10.63
N LYS A 101 0.06 -45.87 -11.69
CA LYS A 101 0.19 -46.50 -13.02
C LYS A 101 1.51 -46.15 -13.71
N ALA A 102 1.90 -44.88 -13.68
CA ALA A 102 3.18 -44.43 -14.27
C ALA A 102 4.41 -45.08 -13.59
N GLY A 103 4.34 -45.33 -12.28
CA GLY A 103 5.40 -46.01 -11.53
C GLY A 103 5.42 -47.54 -11.67
N LYS A 104 4.32 -48.17 -12.14
CA LYS A 104 4.26 -49.63 -12.36
C LYS A 104 4.77 -50.06 -13.73
N ASP A 105 4.63 -49.22 -14.74
CA ASP A 105 5.09 -49.52 -16.11
C ASP A 105 6.56 -49.14 -16.35
N SER A 106 7.19 -48.37 -15.46
CA SER A 106 8.61 -47.99 -15.55
C SER A 106 9.53 -48.97 -14.82
N LYS A 107 9.64 -50.22 -15.31
CA LYS A 107 10.85 -51.04 -15.08
C LYS A 107 12.01 -50.59 -15.98
N SER A 108 12.23 -49.27 -16.09
CA SER A 108 13.27 -48.67 -16.92
C SER A 108 14.28 -48.00 -16.01
N THR A 109 15.53 -48.43 -16.09
CA THR A 109 16.70 -47.90 -15.38
C THR A 109 17.17 -46.53 -15.89
N ASN A 110 16.28 -45.72 -16.48
CA ASN A 110 16.58 -44.40 -17.03
C ASN A 110 15.66 -43.31 -16.42
N PRO A 111 16.12 -42.05 -16.36
CA PRO A 111 15.67 -41.06 -15.37
C PRO A 111 14.17 -40.77 -15.50
N SER A 112 13.45 -40.99 -14.40
CA SER A 112 12.03 -40.73 -14.26
C SER A 112 11.73 -39.25 -14.52
N CYS A 113 10.83 -38.95 -15.47
CA CYS A 113 10.35 -37.59 -15.71
C CYS A 113 9.64 -37.10 -14.40
N THR A 114 10.26 -36.19 -13.64
CA THR A 114 9.72 -35.66 -12.36
C THR A 114 8.90 -34.39 -12.58
N TYR A 115 7.69 -34.34 -11.99
CA TYR A 115 6.79 -33.19 -12.08
C TYR A 115 6.61 -32.53 -10.71
N LYS A 116 6.47 -31.20 -10.70
CA LYS A 116 6.04 -30.46 -9.51
C LYS A 116 4.62 -29.94 -9.73
N VAL A 117 3.67 -30.50 -9.00
CA VAL A 117 2.31 -29.96 -8.88
C VAL A 117 2.30 -29.01 -7.68
N SER A 118 2.13 -27.71 -7.94
CA SER A 118 1.85 -26.72 -6.90
C SER A 118 0.37 -26.39 -6.90
N ILE A 119 -0.27 -26.57 -5.75
CA ILE A 119 -1.66 -26.20 -5.50
C ILE A 119 -1.61 -24.97 -4.60
N SER A 120 -2.12 -23.85 -5.10
CA SER A 120 -2.23 -22.62 -4.32
C SER A 120 -3.69 -22.29 -4.11
N ASN A 121 -4.03 -21.98 -2.85
CA ASN A 121 -5.32 -21.36 -2.53
C ASN A 121 -5.34 -19.96 -3.15
N SER A 122 -6.18 -19.76 -4.17
CA SER A 122 -6.36 -18.49 -4.87
C SER A 122 -7.41 -17.61 -4.20
N THR A 123 -8.00 -18.05 -3.08
CA THR A 123 -8.90 -17.23 -2.27
C THR A 123 -8.11 -16.05 -1.69
N PRO A 124 -8.49 -14.81 -2.01
CA PRO A 124 -7.86 -13.63 -1.44
C PRO A 124 -7.89 -13.68 0.08
N GLN A 125 -6.77 -13.36 0.73
CA GLN A 125 -6.71 -13.25 2.18
C GLN A 125 -6.40 -11.81 2.55
N LEU A 126 -7.30 -11.17 3.28
CA LEU A 126 -7.09 -9.80 3.69
C LEU A 126 -6.03 -9.76 4.80
N GLU A 127 -4.82 -9.31 4.46
CA GLU A 127 -3.69 -9.19 5.37
C GLU A 127 -3.80 -7.91 6.18
N ALA A 128 -4.04 -6.78 5.49
CA ALA A 128 -4.05 -5.47 6.11
C ALA A 128 -5.22 -4.58 5.66
N VAL A 129 -5.72 -3.78 6.61
CA VAL A 129 -6.68 -2.68 6.37
C VAL A 129 -6.06 -1.37 6.80
N PHE A 130 -6.06 -0.42 5.87
CA PHE A 130 -5.68 0.96 6.11
C PHE A 130 -6.84 1.88 5.73
N GLY A 131 -6.74 3.16 6.08
CA GLY A 131 -7.68 4.13 5.56
C GLY A 131 -7.43 5.56 6.02
N THR A 132 -8.32 6.43 5.54
CA THR A 132 -8.42 7.82 5.96
C THR A 132 -9.88 8.26 5.96
N VAL A 133 -10.18 9.45 6.47
CA VAL A 133 -11.50 10.08 6.31
C VAL A 133 -11.52 11.02 5.10
N GLY A 134 -12.71 11.50 4.70
CA GLY A 134 -12.81 12.56 3.70
C GLY A 134 -12.10 13.85 4.13
N CYS A 135 -11.52 14.58 3.17
CA CYS A 135 -10.80 15.84 3.40
C CYS A 135 -11.57 16.88 4.24
N ASP A 136 -12.87 16.98 4.01
CA ASP A 136 -13.81 17.85 4.73
C ASP A 136 -14.10 17.40 6.17
N GLN A 137 -13.63 16.20 6.55
CA GLN A 137 -13.91 15.54 7.82
C GLN A 137 -12.64 15.34 8.67
N HIS A 138 -11.48 15.87 8.24
CA HIS A 138 -10.24 15.79 9.03
C HIS A 138 -10.24 16.68 10.28
N SER A 139 -11.04 17.75 10.29
CA SER A 139 -11.19 18.65 11.43
C SER A 139 -12.67 18.99 11.61
N ILE A 140 -13.26 18.47 12.66
CA ILE A 140 -14.70 18.59 12.91
C ILE A 140 -14.94 19.36 14.19
N LYS A 141 -15.90 20.29 14.15
CA LYS A 141 -16.36 21.02 15.33
C LYS A 141 -17.53 20.29 16.00
N GLY A 142 -17.55 20.29 17.32
CA GLY A 142 -18.58 19.66 18.14
C GLY A 142 -18.20 18.27 18.66
N THR A 143 -19.04 17.74 19.54
CA THR A 143 -18.86 16.45 20.20
C THR A 143 -19.44 15.27 19.41
N LYS A 144 -20.26 15.51 18.39
CA LYS A 144 -20.87 14.47 17.55
C LYS A 144 -20.57 14.74 16.09
N ALA A 145 -20.27 13.69 15.33
CA ALA A 145 -20.03 13.80 13.90
C ALA A 145 -20.43 12.53 13.15
N SER A 146 -20.71 12.68 11.86
CA SER A 146 -20.75 11.59 10.91
C SER A 146 -19.58 11.76 9.94
N VAL A 147 -18.75 10.74 9.80
CA VAL A 147 -17.58 10.71 8.93
C VAL A 147 -17.68 9.56 7.95
N THR A 148 -17.11 9.71 6.77
CA THR A 148 -16.97 8.64 5.79
C THR A 148 -15.50 8.21 5.78
N ALA A 149 -15.24 6.99 6.26
CA ALA A 149 -13.92 6.38 6.11
C ALA A 149 -13.78 5.82 4.70
N ARG A 150 -12.59 5.97 4.13
CA ARG A 150 -12.12 5.35 2.90
C ARG A 150 -11.09 4.30 3.31
N PHE A 151 -11.43 3.03 3.13
CA PHE A 151 -10.59 1.89 3.44
C PHE A 151 -9.86 1.41 2.20
N MET A 152 -8.56 1.16 2.37
CA MET A 152 -7.69 0.56 1.37
C MET A 152 -7.26 -0.81 1.89
N LEU A 153 -7.48 -1.84 1.06
CA LEU A 153 -7.39 -3.24 1.45
C LEU A 153 -6.15 -3.87 0.82
N GLN A 154 -5.41 -4.70 1.57
CA GLN A 154 -4.17 -5.34 1.12
C GLN A 154 -4.18 -6.86 1.40
N ASP A 155 -3.68 -7.65 0.45
CA ASP A 155 -3.47 -9.10 0.53
C ASP A 155 -2.02 -9.42 0.12
N ARG A 156 -1.26 -10.06 1.03
CA ARG A 156 0.13 -10.50 0.83
C ARG A 156 1.04 -9.39 0.29
N GLY A 157 1.02 -8.24 0.95
CA GLY A 157 1.82 -7.08 0.57
C GLY A 157 1.32 -6.35 -0.69
N LYS A 158 0.22 -6.78 -1.32
CA LYS A 158 -0.33 -6.18 -2.54
C LYS A 158 -1.72 -5.61 -2.31
N ALA A 159 -2.03 -4.52 -3.01
CA ALA A 159 -3.37 -3.97 -3.03
C ALA A 159 -4.39 -5.03 -3.46
N LEU A 160 -5.47 -5.17 -2.70
CA LEU A 160 -6.52 -6.14 -2.97
C LEU A 160 -7.25 -5.75 -4.27
N GLN A 161 -7.43 -6.72 -5.16
CA GLN A 161 -8.08 -6.49 -6.45
C GLN A 161 -9.59 -6.35 -6.28
N LEU A 162 -10.05 -5.14 -5.91
CA LEU A 162 -11.45 -4.86 -5.57
C LEU A 162 -12.43 -5.22 -6.71
N HIS A 163 -12.01 -5.18 -7.97
CA HIS A 163 -12.84 -5.58 -9.12
C HIS A 163 -13.20 -7.07 -9.14
N LYS A 164 -12.44 -7.93 -8.42
CA LYS A 164 -12.73 -9.36 -8.24
C LYS A 164 -13.61 -9.63 -7.03
N ILE A 165 -14.00 -8.59 -6.28
CA ILE A 165 -14.83 -8.69 -5.09
C ILE A 165 -16.23 -8.23 -5.45
N THR A 166 -17.20 -9.11 -5.22
CA THR A 166 -18.63 -8.82 -5.40
C THR A 166 -19.25 -8.40 -4.06
N ASN A 167 -20.41 -7.73 -4.11
CA ASN A 167 -21.17 -7.38 -2.90
C ASN A 167 -21.59 -8.60 -2.06
N SER A 168 -21.61 -9.81 -2.65
CA SER A 168 -21.86 -11.06 -1.91
C SER A 168 -20.68 -11.48 -1.05
N ASN A 169 -19.47 -11.00 -1.34
CA ASN A 169 -18.23 -11.41 -0.69
C ASN A 169 -17.69 -10.34 0.26
N LEU A 170 -18.15 -9.10 0.11
CA LEU A 170 -17.82 -7.98 0.98
C LEU A 170 -18.98 -6.99 0.99
N ASP A 171 -19.50 -6.72 2.18
CA ASP A 171 -20.53 -5.72 2.48
C ASP A 171 -20.22 -5.06 3.83
N GLY A 172 -21.03 -4.08 4.24
CA GLY A 172 -20.77 -3.31 5.46
C GLY A 172 -20.81 -4.14 6.75
N SER A 173 -21.46 -5.31 6.75
CA SER A 173 -21.52 -6.20 7.93
C SER A 173 -20.20 -6.93 8.19
N HIS A 174 -19.32 -6.98 7.20
CA HIS A 174 -17.99 -7.58 7.31
C HIS A 174 -17.00 -6.69 8.07
N PHE A 175 -17.35 -5.42 8.31
CA PHE A 175 -16.54 -4.45 9.02
C PHE A 175 -16.94 -4.41 10.49
N SER A 176 -15.95 -4.40 11.38
CA SER A 176 -16.17 -4.30 12.83
C SER A 176 -15.12 -3.42 13.49
N ILE A 177 -15.54 -2.63 14.47
CA ILE A 177 -14.62 -1.77 15.22
C ILE A 177 -13.81 -2.64 16.17
N LYS A 178 -12.48 -2.63 15.99
CA LYS A 178 -11.53 -3.35 16.84
C LYS A 178 -11.19 -2.55 18.08
N SER A 179 -10.87 -1.27 17.90
CA SER A 179 -10.52 -0.35 18.98
C SER A 179 -10.72 1.10 18.60
N VAL A 180 -11.01 1.93 19.60
CA VAL A 180 -11.09 3.39 19.49
C VAL A 180 -10.12 4.01 20.48
N LYS A 181 -9.40 5.05 20.06
CA LYS A 181 -8.44 5.80 20.89
C LYS A 181 -8.69 7.29 20.76
N VAL A 182 -8.42 8.02 21.83
CA VAL A 182 -8.46 9.48 21.85
C VAL A 182 -7.14 9.98 22.41
N VAL A 183 -6.42 10.81 21.64
CA VAL A 183 -5.18 11.44 22.09
C VAL A 183 -5.30 12.97 22.02
N ASN A 184 -4.59 13.66 22.91
CA ASN A 184 -4.49 15.12 22.91
C ASN A 184 -3.45 15.62 21.88
N GLU A 185 -3.25 16.94 21.81
CA GLU A 185 -2.25 17.55 20.92
C GLU A 185 -0.79 17.20 21.26
N SER A 186 -0.53 16.70 22.46
CA SER A 186 0.78 16.18 22.88
C SER A 186 0.99 14.70 22.51
N GLY A 187 -0.04 14.04 21.97
CA GLY A 187 0.01 12.63 21.61
C GLY A 187 -0.19 11.66 22.77
N GLU A 188 -0.64 12.17 23.91
CA GLU A 188 -0.96 11.37 25.08
C GLU A 188 -2.42 10.92 25.05
N GLU A 189 -2.65 9.66 25.42
CA GLU A 189 -3.99 9.09 25.50
C GLU A 189 -4.76 9.73 26.66
N VAL A 190 -5.98 10.20 26.39
CA VAL A 190 -6.76 11.00 27.34
C VAL A 190 -7.77 10.10 28.07
N SER A 191 -7.51 9.77 29.34
CA SER A 191 -8.31 8.79 30.09
C SER A 191 -9.73 9.26 30.45
N ASP A 192 -9.94 10.56 30.60
CA ASP A 192 -11.22 11.20 30.95
C ASP A 192 -12.12 11.47 29.75
N VAL A 193 -11.62 11.28 28.52
CA VAL A 193 -12.37 11.48 27.28
C VAL A 193 -12.59 10.14 26.58
N LYS A 194 -13.85 9.80 26.32
CA LYS A 194 -14.22 8.57 25.59
C LYS A 194 -14.82 8.90 24.25
N ALA A 195 -14.46 8.14 23.23
CA ALA A 195 -15.10 8.18 21.92
C ALA A 195 -15.93 6.91 21.71
N THR A 196 -17.22 7.06 21.46
CA THR A 196 -18.08 5.98 20.97
C THR A 196 -18.18 6.11 19.47
N VAL A 197 -17.91 5.01 18.75
CA VAL A 197 -17.99 4.98 17.29
C VAL A 197 -18.91 3.84 16.88
N THR A 198 -19.79 4.10 15.92
CA THR A 198 -20.67 3.10 15.32
C THR A 198 -20.54 3.14 13.81
N LEU A 199 -20.43 1.98 13.18
CA LEU A 199 -20.43 1.86 11.71
C LEU A 199 -21.86 1.99 11.18
N ASP A 200 -21.99 2.48 9.95
CA ASP A 200 -23.22 2.47 9.17
C ASP A 200 -23.08 1.50 7.98
N PRO A 201 -23.34 0.19 8.16
CA PRO A 201 -23.15 -0.83 7.13
C PRO A 201 -23.87 -0.54 5.81
N ALA A 202 -25.04 0.11 5.88
CA ALA A 202 -25.86 0.42 4.70
C ALA A 202 -25.23 1.49 3.80
N SER A 203 -24.30 2.29 4.34
CA SER A 203 -23.60 3.33 3.59
C SER A 203 -22.41 2.81 2.76
N MET A 204 -22.09 1.51 2.84
CA MET A 204 -20.90 0.96 2.21
C MET A 204 -20.92 1.11 0.69
N LYS A 205 -19.81 1.57 0.11
CA LYS A 205 -19.62 1.63 -1.35
C LYS A 205 -18.22 1.14 -1.73
N ILE A 206 -18.13 0.24 -2.69
CA ILE A 206 -16.86 -0.14 -3.31
C ILE A 206 -16.65 0.76 -4.53
N ARG A 207 -15.49 1.41 -4.62
CA ARG A 207 -15.10 2.23 -5.78
C ARG A 207 -13.79 1.72 -6.36
N LEU A 208 -13.76 1.52 -7.67
CA LEU A 208 -12.56 1.15 -8.40
C LEU A 208 -11.87 2.40 -8.93
N HIS A 209 -10.55 2.47 -8.80
CA HIS A 209 -9.82 3.62 -9.30
C HIS A 209 -9.80 3.58 -10.85
N PRO A 210 -10.23 4.65 -11.57
CA PRO A 210 -10.36 4.63 -13.04
C PRO A 210 -9.07 4.26 -13.76
N HIS A 211 -7.94 4.77 -13.25
CA HIS A 211 -6.61 4.36 -13.69
C HIS A 211 -6.40 2.84 -13.68
N ALA A 212 -6.68 2.17 -12.56
CA ALA A 212 -6.46 0.74 -12.47
C ALA A 212 -7.38 -0.05 -13.42
N GLU A 213 -8.61 0.40 -13.62
CA GLU A 213 -9.52 -0.18 -14.62
C GLU A 213 -8.98 0.00 -16.04
N GLN A 214 -8.52 1.20 -16.38
CA GLN A 214 -7.98 1.53 -17.70
C GLN A 214 -6.71 0.75 -17.99
N VAL A 215 -5.80 0.66 -17.02
CA VAL A 215 -4.53 -0.05 -17.18
C VAL A 215 -4.74 -1.54 -17.37
N ARG A 216 -5.63 -2.16 -16.59
CA ARG A 216 -5.98 -3.58 -16.76
C ARG A 216 -6.58 -3.88 -18.13
N LYS A 217 -7.53 -3.06 -18.59
CA LYS A 217 -8.14 -3.19 -19.92
C LYS A 217 -7.09 -3.18 -21.04
N ASN A 218 -6.04 -2.36 -20.88
CA ASN A 218 -5.05 -2.13 -21.92
C ASN A 218 -3.78 -3.00 -21.82
N LEU A 219 -3.42 -3.49 -20.64
CA LEU A 219 -2.22 -4.31 -20.45
C LEU A 219 -2.50 -5.80 -20.40
N SER A 220 -3.77 -6.23 -20.28
CA SER A 220 -4.15 -7.64 -20.07
C SER A 220 -3.42 -8.29 -18.89
N GLN A 221 -2.97 -7.49 -17.92
CA GLN A 221 -2.34 -7.92 -16.68
C GLN A 221 -3.37 -7.93 -15.56
N ASP A 222 -3.29 -8.91 -14.66
CA ASP A 222 -4.15 -9.00 -13.46
C ASP A 222 -3.94 -7.83 -12.50
N GLN A 223 -2.73 -7.27 -12.47
CA GLN A 223 -2.33 -6.18 -11.57
C GLN A 223 -1.99 -4.93 -12.38
N ALA A 224 -2.55 -3.79 -12.01
CA ALA A 224 -2.13 -2.51 -12.59
C ALA A 224 -0.75 -2.14 -12.01
N PRO A 225 0.24 -1.75 -12.83
CA PRO A 225 1.49 -1.18 -12.34
C PRO A 225 1.28 -0.04 -11.37
N ARG A 226 2.09 -0.06 -10.30
CA ARG A 226 2.16 1.01 -9.31
C ARG A 226 3.10 2.07 -9.85
N ALA A 227 2.57 3.24 -10.19
CA ALA A 227 3.40 4.39 -10.55
C ALA A 227 3.22 5.52 -9.55
N ILE A 228 4.32 5.88 -8.89
CA ILE A 228 4.32 6.81 -7.77
C ILE A 228 5.44 7.82 -7.97
N ARG A 229 5.13 9.10 -7.72
CA ARG A 229 6.10 10.16 -7.54
C ARG A 229 6.05 10.58 -6.07
N LEU A 230 7.08 10.20 -5.32
CA LEU A 230 7.18 10.49 -3.90
C LEU A 230 7.85 11.87 -3.70
N LEU A 231 7.17 12.80 -3.05
CA LEU A 231 7.73 14.09 -2.66
C LEU A 231 8.04 14.03 -1.16
N ILE A 232 9.28 14.32 -0.78
CA ILE A 232 9.72 14.24 0.61
C ILE A 232 10.22 15.59 1.08
N ASP A 233 9.58 16.08 2.13
CA ASP A 233 10.00 17.27 2.86
C ASP A 233 11.38 17.01 3.51
N THR A 234 12.36 17.85 3.19
CA THR A 234 13.67 17.85 3.86
C THR A 234 13.99 19.19 4.53
N SER A 235 12.96 19.87 5.05
CA SER A 235 13.09 21.03 5.94
C SER A 235 13.87 20.68 7.22
N GLN A 236 14.21 21.70 8.01
CA GLN A 236 14.83 21.51 9.33
C GLN A 236 14.02 20.57 10.23
N TYR A 237 12.70 20.71 10.25
CA TYR A 237 11.84 19.84 11.04
C TYR A 237 11.85 18.39 10.51
N ALA A 238 12.09 18.16 9.22
CA ALA A 238 12.25 16.81 8.68
C ALA A 238 13.50 16.09 9.20
N ALA A 239 14.55 16.85 9.52
CA ALA A 239 15.83 16.34 10.01
C ALA A 239 15.82 15.98 11.50
N ASP A 240 14.85 16.48 12.25
CA ASP A 240 14.69 16.11 13.66
C ASP A 240 14.51 14.60 13.82
N VAL A 241 15.04 14.12 14.94
CA VAL A 241 14.98 12.71 15.30
C VAL A 241 13.67 12.43 16.03
N ASP A 242 12.91 11.46 15.53
CA ASP A 242 11.79 10.84 16.24
C ASP A 242 12.15 9.40 16.62
N ALA A 243 12.28 9.16 17.93
CA ALA A 243 12.61 7.86 18.51
C ALA A 243 13.91 7.20 17.97
N GLY A 244 14.95 8.01 17.73
CA GLY A 244 16.28 7.55 17.27
C GLY A 244 16.43 7.39 15.76
N ARG A 245 15.45 7.84 14.96
CA ARG A 245 15.52 7.89 13.49
C ARG A 245 15.02 9.23 12.97
N THR A 246 15.47 9.67 11.80
CA THR A 246 14.94 10.90 11.17
C THR A 246 13.49 10.70 10.74
N ARG A 247 12.70 11.77 10.66
CA ARG A 247 11.29 11.70 10.23
C ARG A 247 11.12 11.24 8.77
N THR A 248 12.19 11.18 7.99
CA THR A 248 12.24 10.69 6.61
C THR A 248 12.62 9.20 6.49
N SER A 249 13.09 8.58 7.59
CA SER A 249 13.62 7.20 7.57
C SER A 249 12.60 6.15 7.12
N SER A 250 11.31 6.30 7.45
CA SER A 250 10.26 5.40 6.98
C SER A 250 10.06 5.45 5.47
N ALA A 251 10.14 6.64 4.87
CA ALA A 251 10.05 6.77 3.42
C ALA A 251 11.25 6.10 2.76
N ALA A 252 12.45 6.21 3.34
CA ALA A 252 13.67 5.56 2.84
C ALA A 252 13.53 4.03 2.88
N GLY A 253 13.15 3.48 4.04
CA GLY A 253 12.88 2.04 4.17
C GLY A 253 11.77 1.57 3.24
N TRP A 254 10.74 2.38 3.06
CA TRP A 254 9.62 2.05 2.17
C TRP A 254 10.06 1.91 0.71
N VAL A 255 10.86 2.86 0.21
CA VAL A 255 11.43 2.83 -1.14
C VAL A 255 12.36 1.63 -1.34
N LEU A 256 13.18 1.30 -0.34
CA LEU A 256 14.07 0.13 -0.37
C LEU A 256 13.32 -1.20 -0.49
N GLU A 257 12.18 -1.32 0.19
CA GLU A 257 11.36 -2.54 0.21
C GLU A 257 10.42 -2.65 -1.01
N PHE A 258 10.12 -1.53 -1.67
CA PHE A 258 9.17 -1.47 -2.77
C PHE A 258 9.42 -2.49 -3.91
N PRO A 259 10.65 -2.67 -4.43
CA PRO A 259 10.93 -3.68 -5.45
C PRO A 259 10.92 -5.12 -4.92
N ARG A 260 11.10 -5.33 -3.61
CA ARG A 260 11.10 -6.67 -3.00
C ARG A 260 9.69 -7.23 -2.80
N GLN A 261 8.70 -6.36 -2.65
CA GLN A 261 7.29 -6.73 -2.53
C GLN A 261 6.65 -7.13 -3.87
N THR A 262 7.31 -6.88 -4.99
CA THR A 262 6.78 -7.15 -6.33
C THR A 262 7.65 -8.12 -7.11
N ALA A 263 7.58 -9.39 -6.70
CA ALA A 263 8.31 -10.48 -7.33
C ALA A 263 7.96 -10.63 -8.84
N LYS A 264 9.03 -10.78 -9.64
CA LYS A 264 9.18 -11.33 -11.01
C LYS A 264 8.41 -10.70 -12.18
N ASP A 265 7.23 -10.10 -11.99
CA ASP A 265 6.39 -9.57 -13.09
C ASP A 265 6.23 -8.03 -13.09
N ALA A 266 6.97 -7.33 -12.22
CA ALA A 266 6.82 -5.90 -11.93
C ALA A 266 7.56 -4.96 -12.90
N GLN A 267 7.66 -5.33 -14.18
CA GLN A 267 8.43 -4.59 -15.18
C GLN A 267 7.94 -3.14 -15.43
N LEU A 268 6.83 -2.74 -14.80
CA LEU A 268 6.15 -1.46 -15.00
C LEU A 268 5.96 -0.66 -13.69
N ASP A 269 6.44 -1.16 -12.54
CA ASP A 269 6.38 -0.41 -11.28
C ASP A 269 7.40 0.74 -11.30
N LEU A 270 6.90 1.96 -11.09
CA LEU A 270 7.64 3.21 -11.15
C LEU A 270 7.66 3.88 -9.78
N VAL A 271 8.86 4.21 -9.28
CA VAL A 271 9.02 5.17 -8.20
C VAL A 271 9.94 6.27 -8.69
N GLY A 272 9.38 7.46 -8.92
CA GLY A 272 10.15 8.70 -8.95
C GLY A 272 10.18 9.30 -7.55
N ALA A 273 11.23 10.03 -7.18
CA ALA A 273 11.27 10.71 -5.90
C ALA A 273 11.87 12.12 -6.03
N THR A 274 11.32 13.08 -5.30
CA THR A 274 11.85 14.45 -5.22
C THR A 274 12.03 14.80 -3.76
N LEU A 275 13.24 15.17 -3.39
CA LEU A 275 13.52 15.82 -2.11
C LEU A 275 13.29 17.32 -2.30
N PHE A 276 12.30 17.88 -1.63
CA PHE A 276 11.99 19.31 -1.75
C PHE A 276 12.49 20.09 -0.53
N ARG A 277 13.21 21.18 -0.81
CA ARG A 277 13.99 21.95 0.16
C ARG A 277 14.21 23.39 -0.30
N GLY A 278 14.84 24.21 0.53
CA GLY A 278 15.16 25.59 0.16
C GLY A 278 13.91 26.46 0.13
N GLU A 279 13.92 27.52 -0.69
CA GLU A 279 12.75 28.41 -0.87
C GLU A 279 12.22 28.36 -2.31
N SER A 280 12.81 27.52 -3.16
CA SER A 280 12.48 27.45 -4.58
C SER A 280 12.59 26.02 -5.13
N SER A 281 11.82 25.73 -6.18
CA SER A 281 11.93 24.46 -6.92
C SER A 281 13.33 24.14 -7.46
N LYS A 282 14.21 25.13 -7.64
CA LYS A 282 15.59 24.92 -8.11
C LYS A 282 16.46 24.20 -7.09
N ASP A 283 16.07 24.26 -5.83
CA ASP A 283 16.81 23.64 -4.73
C ASP A 283 16.43 22.16 -4.55
N ASN A 284 15.34 21.73 -5.20
CA ASN A 284 14.84 20.36 -5.14
C ASN A 284 15.85 19.38 -5.78
N ILE A 285 15.97 18.19 -5.18
CA ILE A 285 16.76 17.09 -5.73
C ILE A 285 15.81 16.04 -6.26
N ASP A 286 15.80 15.87 -7.58
CA ASP A 286 15.10 14.75 -8.22
C ASP A 286 15.96 13.50 -8.14
N LEU A 287 15.50 12.54 -7.37
CA LEU A 287 16.02 11.20 -7.30
C LEU A 287 15.34 10.40 -8.39
N PHE A 288 16.14 9.72 -9.22
CA PHE A 288 15.73 9.07 -10.47
C PHE A 288 15.45 10.04 -11.63
N SER A 289 16.49 10.74 -12.11
CA SER A 289 16.39 11.67 -13.24
C SER A 289 16.37 11.00 -14.63
N GLN A 290 16.83 9.75 -14.72
CA GLN A 290 16.91 9.04 -16.00
C GLN A 290 15.66 8.21 -16.26
N VAL A 291 14.82 8.72 -17.15
CA VAL A 291 13.66 8.02 -17.69
C VAL A 291 14.13 7.14 -18.86
N SER A 292 13.75 5.86 -18.86
CA SER A 292 13.96 4.93 -19.98
C SER A 292 12.93 5.18 -21.08
N ASP A 293 13.37 5.05 -22.33
CA ASP A 293 12.58 5.30 -23.55
C ASP A 293 11.77 6.62 -23.50
N PRO A 294 12.42 7.77 -23.25
CA PRO A 294 11.71 9.03 -23.11
C PRO A 294 11.06 9.45 -24.44
N TYR A 295 9.85 9.98 -24.37
CA TYR A 295 9.20 10.66 -25.50
C TYR A 295 8.33 11.80 -24.99
N THR A 296 7.97 12.71 -25.89
CA THR A 296 7.13 13.86 -25.56
C THR A 296 5.66 13.54 -25.88
N SER A 297 4.78 13.64 -24.89
CA SER A 297 3.32 13.45 -25.05
C SER A 297 2.70 14.55 -25.94
N PRO A 298 1.47 14.35 -26.44
CA PRO A 298 0.73 15.41 -27.13
C PRO A 298 0.59 16.69 -26.29
N GLU A 299 0.50 16.56 -24.97
CA GLU A 299 0.48 17.67 -24.01
C GLU A 299 1.86 18.25 -23.69
N LYS A 300 2.90 17.90 -24.46
CA LYS A 300 4.30 18.33 -24.29
C LYS A 300 4.93 17.90 -22.96
N LYS A 301 4.40 16.87 -22.30
CA LYS A 301 5.03 16.27 -21.11
C LYS A 301 6.08 15.26 -21.54
N THR A 302 7.23 15.23 -20.85
CA THR A 302 8.17 14.13 -21.01
C THR A 302 7.61 12.89 -20.32
N CYS A 303 7.30 11.87 -21.11
CA CYS A 303 6.83 10.59 -20.63
C CYS A 303 7.92 9.53 -20.80
N GLY A 304 7.80 8.46 -20.03
CA GLY A 304 8.59 7.24 -20.17
C GLY A 304 8.44 6.40 -18.90
N TYR A 305 9.40 5.53 -18.61
CA TYR A 305 9.37 4.74 -17.37
C TYR A 305 10.74 4.70 -16.70
N ILE A 306 10.72 4.69 -15.38
CA ILE A 306 11.84 4.46 -14.46
C ILE A 306 11.54 3.11 -13.79
N PRO A 307 12.19 2.01 -14.23
CA PRO A 307 11.97 0.73 -13.59
C PRO A 307 12.53 0.77 -12.16
N MET A 308 11.71 0.36 -11.19
CA MET A 308 12.17 0.21 -9.83
C MET A 308 12.98 -1.08 -9.69
N THR A 309 14.31 -0.95 -9.68
CA THR A 309 15.26 -2.06 -9.44
C THR A 309 15.76 -2.06 -8.00
N GLU A 310 16.34 -3.16 -7.53
CA GLU A 310 16.98 -3.20 -6.21
C GLU A 310 18.08 -2.15 -6.09
N THR A 311 18.91 -1.97 -7.14
CA THR A 311 19.96 -0.94 -7.17
C THR A 311 19.39 0.47 -7.07
N ASN A 312 18.33 0.77 -7.84
CA ASN A 312 17.69 2.08 -7.79
C ASN A 312 17.07 2.33 -6.40
N GLY A 313 16.39 1.33 -5.83
CA GLY A 313 15.83 1.42 -4.48
C GLY A 313 16.87 1.65 -3.39
N VAL A 314 18.02 0.96 -3.46
CA VAL A 314 19.16 1.17 -2.54
C VAL A 314 19.70 2.60 -2.67
N ASN A 315 20.03 3.05 -3.88
CA ASN A 315 20.61 4.36 -4.11
C ASN A 315 19.70 5.49 -3.60
N ALA A 316 18.39 5.39 -3.82
CA ALA A 316 17.45 6.39 -3.31
C ALA A 316 17.27 6.33 -1.80
N SER A 317 17.22 5.13 -1.21
CA SER A 317 17.19 4.98 0.24
C SER A 317 18.43 5.59 0.90
N GLU A 318 19.61 5.35 0.34
CA GLU A 318 20.87 5.94 0.81
C GLU A 318 20.84 7.46 0.70
N GLU A 319 20.36 7.99 -0.41
CA GLU A 319 20.30 9.43 -0.64
C GLU A 319 19.30 10.13 0.30
N PHE A 320 18.14 9.52 0.57
CA PHE A 320 17.20 10.04 1.57
C PHE A 320 17.86 10.15 2.95
N VAL A 321 18.61 9.13 3.36
CA VAL A 321 19.33 9.10 4.64
C VAL A 321 20.47 10.12 4.64
N ARG A 322 21.20 10.26 3.52
CA ARG A 322 22.35 11.17 3.38
C ARG A 322 21.92 12.65 3.39
N VAL A 323 20.83 12.99 2.72
CA VAL A 323 20.36 14.38 2.56
C VAL A 323 19.51 14.82 3.75
N SER A 324 18.85 13.91 4.46
CA SER A 324 18.04 14.25 5.64
C SER A 324 18.78 15.06 6.72
N PRO A 325 20.07 14.84 7.05
CA PRO A 325 20.82 15.70 7.98
C PRO A 325 21.40 16.97 7.34
N LEU A 326 21.38 17.11 6.00
CA LEU A 326 21.87 18.29 5.28
C LEU A 326 20.73 19.31 5.14
N VAL A 327 20.31 19.82 6.29
CA VAL A 327 19.20 20.76 6.49
C VAL A 327 19.35 22.01 5.63
N SER A 328 18.28 22.38 4.94
CA SER A 328 18.05 23.78 4.58
C SER A 328 17.46 24.48 5.81
N GLU A 329 18.06 25.59 6.27
CA GLU A 329 17.56 26.43 7.37
C GLU A 329 16.16 27.05 7.10
N LYS A 330 15.44 26.56 6.09
CA LYS A 330 14.31 27.23 5.44
C LYS A 330 13.11 26.29 5.25
N HIS A 331 11.93 26.88 5.04
CA HIS A 331 10.65 26.17 4.87
C HIS A 331 10.52 25.55 3.48
N ALA A 332 9.97 24.34 3.38
CA ALA A 332 9.97 23.58 2.14
C ALA A 332 8.94 24.11 1.11
N PRO A 333 9.28 24.23 -0.19
CA PRO A 333 8.40 24.74 -1.24
C PRO A 333 7.55 23.62 -1.85
N LEU A 334 6.64 23.05 -1.06
CA LEU A 334 5.79 21.91 -1.45
C LEU A 334 4.98 22.19 -2.72
N TYR A 335 4.36 23.37 -2.85
CA TYR A 335 3.52 23.67 -4.01
C TYR A 335 4.31 23.75 -5.32
N ASP A 336 5.52 24.30 -5.28
CA ASP A 336 6.42 24.30 -6.44
C ASP A 336 6.91 22.88 -6.77
N ALA A 337 7.18 22.06 -5.74
CA ALA A 337 7.55 20.66 -5.93
C ALA A 337 6.42 19.84 -6.57
N LEU A 338 5.17 20.09 -6.17
CA LEU A 338 3.97 19.51 -6.79
C LEU A 338 3.83 19.94 -8.25
N GLU A 339 3.95 21.24 -8.54
CA GLU A 339 3.88 21.74 -9.93
C GLU A 339 4.94 21.06 -10.81
N HIS A 340 6.17 20.98 -10.32
CA HIS A 340 7.26 20.31 -11.03
C HIS A 340 6.95 18.83 -11.26
N ALA A 341 6.49 18.11 -10.23
CA ALA A 341 6.13 16.69 -10.33
C ALA A 341 5.01 16.42 -11.34
N ILE A 342 3.97 17.26 -11.39
CA ILE A 342 2.84 17.09 -12.33
C ILE A 342 3.29 17.36 -13.78
N ARG A 343 4.21 18.30 -13.98
CA ARG A 343 4.74 18.66 -15.31
C ARG A 343 5.70 17.61 -15.86
N THR A 344 6.50 17.00 -15.00
CA THR A 344 7.64 16.15 -15.41
C THR A 344 7.33 14.66 -15.46
N THR A 345 6.10 14.25 -15.11
CA THR A 345 5.82 12.82 -14.96
C THR A 345 4.53 12.40 -15.66
N CYS A 346 4.68 11.54 -16.68
CA CYS A 346 3.65 10.68 -17.23
C CYS A 346 4.28 9.33 -17.57
N VAL A 347 3.55 8.25 -17.31
CA VAL A 347 3.99 6.89 -17.60
C VAL A 347 3.43 6.44 -18.94
N SER A 348 4.25 5.77 -19.74
CA SER A 348 3.82 5.15 -21.00
C SER A 348 4.41 3.76 -21.18
N ARG A 349 3.77 2.97 -22.04
CA ARG A 349 4.37 1.75 -22.62
C ARG A 349 4.98 2.05 -23.99
N SER A 350 6.20 1.56 -24.21
CA SER A 350 7.02 1.75 -25.43
C SER A 350 6.21 1.65 -26.74
N LYS A 351 6.45 2.61 -27.66
CA LYS A 351 5.93 2.67 -29.05
C LYS A 351 4.40 2.53 -29.23
N GLN A 352 3.64 3.37 -28.51
CA GLN A 352 2.21 3.68 -28.75
C GLN A 352 1.15 2.72 -28.17
N LYS A 353 0.97 2.68 -26.84
CA LYS A 353 -0.39 2.71 -26.23
C LYS A 353 -0.35 2.65 -24.71
N LEU A 354 -1.19 3.52 -24.15
CA LEU A 354 -1.48 3.83 -22.76
C LEU A 354 -0.53 4.82 -22.09
N THR A 355 -1.07 6.00 -21.79
CA THR A 355 -0.46 7.07 -21.01
C THR A 355 -1.29 7.36 -19.78
N TYR A 356 -0.64 7.51 -18.63
CA TYR A 356 -1.31 7.91 -17.39
C TYR A 356 -0.39 8.72 -16.47
N ASN A 357 -0.98 9.46 -15.53
CA ASN A 357 -0.23 10.19 -14.52
C ASN A 357 0.03 9.27 -13.30
N PRO A 358 1.25 9.27 -12.75
CA PRO A 358 1.52 8.56 -11.49
C PRO A 358 0.76 9.21 -10.32
N LEU A 359 0.56 8.44 -9.25
CA LEU A 359 0.20 8.99 -7.94
C LEU A 359 1.31 9.91 -7.47
N ILE A 360 1.00 11.18 -7.22
CA ILE A 360 1.92 12.07 -6.52
C ILE A 360 1.62 11.96 -5.03
N LEU A 361 2.57 11.45 -4.26
CA LEU A 361 2.44 11.24 -2.82
C LEU A 361 3.43 12.13 -2.10
N ALA A 362 2.96 13.09 -1.32
CA ALA A 362 3.83 14.02 -0.60
C ALA A 362 3.82 13.74 0.90
N LEU A 363 5.00 13.54 1.48
CA LEU A 363 5.20 13.60 2.92
C LEU A 363 5.46 15.05 3.31
N SER A 364 4.46 15.70 3.90
CA SER A 364 4.52 17.10 4.33
C SER A 364 4.68 17.17 5.84
N LEU A 365 5.87 17.58 6.28
CA LEU A 365 6.23 17.64 7.69
C LEU A 365 6.04 19.05 8.25
N THR A 366 6.17 20.06 7.39
CA THR A 366 6.00 21.47 7.72
C THR A 366 4.95 22.14 6.82
N PRO A 367 4.35 23.27 7.26
CA PRO A 367 3.58 24.12 6.36
C PRO A 367 4.41 24.57 5.17
N ASP A 368 3.76 24.65 4.00
CA ASP A 368 4.39 25.23 2.82
C ASP A 368 4.87 26.67 3.11
N ILE A 369 5.99 27.07 2.50
CA ILE A 369 6.59 28.40 2.68
C ILE A 369 5.60 29.56 2.41
N SER A 370 4.64 29.36 1.51
CA SER A 370 3.60 30.35 1.20
C SER A 370 2.64 30.62 2.37
N VAL A 371 2.48 29.69 3.31
CA VAL A 371 1.64 29.85 4.51
C VAL A 371 2.38 30.66 5.57
N LYS A 372 3.72 30.51 5.68
CA LYS A 372 4.53 31.16 6.74
C LYS A 372 5.09 32.52 6.37
N ALA A 373 5.29 32.80 5.08
CA ALA A 373 5.73 34.11 4.63
C ALA A 373 4.53 34.87 4.05
N PRO A 374 3.88 35.79 4.78
CA PRO A 374 2.80 36.62 4.24
C PRO A 374 3.24 37.51 3.06
N ASN A 375 4.55 37.73 2.90
CA ASN A 375 5.19 38.37 1.76
C ASN A 375 5.79 37.36 0.76
N ALA A 376 5.45 36.07 0.88
CA ALA A 376 5.77 35.05 -0.11
C ALA A 376 5.38 35.62 -1.48
N PRO A 377 6.28 35.56 -2.48
CA PRO A 377 6.01 36.18 -3.76
C PRO A 377 4.67 35.68 -4.28
N GLY A 378 3.84 36.58 -4.82
CA GLY A 378 2.50 36.25 -5.34
C GLY A 378 2.51 35.09 -6.34
N SER A 379 3.68 34.72 -6.85
CA SER A 379 3.95 33.48 -7.58
C SER A 379 3.48 32.21 -6.87
N LEU A 380 3.57 32.06 -5.54
CA LEU A 380 3.25 30.79 -4.87
C LEU A 380 1.75 30.51 -4.75
N LYS A 381 0.93 31.55 -4.53
CA LYS A 381 -0.53 31.43 -4.64
C LYS A 381 -0.94 31.10 -6.08
N VAL A 382 -0.28 31.74 -7.05
CA VAL A 382 -0.43 31.42 -8.47
C VAL A 382 0.01 29.98 -8.76
N THR A 383 1.08 29.47 -8.13
CA THR A 383 1.51 28.07 -8.22
C THR A 383 0.42 27.14 -7.69
N LEU A 384 -0.15 27.41 -6.51
CA LEU A 384 -1.22 26.60 -5.94
C LEU A 384 -2.43 26.48 -6.88
N ASP A 385 -2.85 27.59 -7.49
CA ASP A 385 -3.97 27.59 -8.43
C ASP A 385 -3.62 26.87 -9.75
N LYS A 386 -2.37 27.00 -10.24
CA LYS A 386 -1.87 26.21 -11.37
C LYS A 386 -1.86 24.71 -11.07
N VAL A 387 -1.39 24.31 -9.89
CA VAL A 387 -1.37 22.91 -9.44
C VAL A 387 -2.80 22.36 -9.44
N LYS A 388 -3.77 23.08 -8.85
CA LYS A 388 -5.19 22.69 -8.88
C LYS A 388 -5.71 22.46 -10.30
N GLN A 389 -5.38 23.36 -11.23
CA GLN A 389 -5.79 23.23 -12.64
C GLN A 389 -5.14 22.02 -13.31
N GLN A 390 -3.85 21.77 -13.06
CA GLN A 390 -3.10 20.66 -13.66
C GLN A 390 -3.52 19.30 -13.12
N ILE A 391 -3.94 19.20 -11.85
CA ILE A 391 -4.49 17.98 -11.27
C ILE A 391 -5.77 17.54 -12.00
N LYS A 392 -6.63 18.51 -12.34
CA LYS A 392 -7.97 18.31 -12.91
C LYS A 392 -7.98 18.03 -14.44
N ALA A 393 -6.87 17.57 -15.05
CA ALA A 393 -6.66 17.67 -16.50
C ALA A 393 -7.85 17.18 -17.39
N SER A 394 -8.00 17.87 -18.52
CA SER A 394 -9.24 18.20 -19.25
C SER A 394 -9.87 17.09 -20.12
N GLY A 395 -9.65 15.82 -19.81
CA GLY A 395 -10.19 14.68 -20.57
C GLY A 395 -10.87 13.64 -19.69
N GLU A 396 -11.73 12.79 -20.28
CA GLU A 396 -12.35 11.67 -19.57
C GLU A 396 -11.25 10.77 -18.96
N ASN A 397 -11.19 10.73 -17.62
CA ASN A 397 -10.30 9.88 -16.81
C ASN A 397 -8.80 10.22 -16.77
N VAL A 398 -8.36 11.38 -17.28
CA VAL A 398 -6.95 11.80 -17.22
C VAL A 398 -6.76 12.85 -16.13
N PHE A 399 -6.87 12.46 -14.86
CA PHE A 399 -6.49 13.31 -13.72
C PHE A 399 -5.14 12.88 -13.14
N THR A 400 -4.53 13.69 -12.29
CA THR A 400 -3.36 13.29 -11.49
C THR A 400 -3.81 12.97 -10.07
N PRO A 401 -3.73 11.72 -9.60
CA PRO A 401 -4.04 11.42 -8.21
C PRO A 401 -2.97 12.06 -7.32
N VAL A 402 -3.40 12.84 -6.33
CA VAL A 402 -2.50 13.42 -5.33
C VAL A 402 -2.89 12.96 -3.93
N SER A 403 -1.90 12.55 -3.15
CA SER A 403 -2.08 12.15 -1.76
C SER A 403 -1.04 12.80 -0.86
N PHE A 404 -1.42 13.05 0.38
CA PHE A 404 -0.58 13.75 1.36
C PHE A 404 -0.50 12.94 2.64
N ILE A 405 0.70 12.78 3.18
CA ILE A 405 0.92 12.31 4.55
C ILE A 405 1.32 13.53 5.35
N VAL A 406 0.52 13.85 6.35
CA VAL A 406 0.60 15.09 7.09
C VAL A 406 1.08 14.79 8.51
N TYR A 407 2.25 15.31 8.86
CA TYR A 407 2.77 15.22 10.23
C TYR A 407 1.91 16.04 11.19
N PRO A 408 1.87 15.75 12.50
CA PRO A 408 1.27 16.63 13.50
C PRO A 408 1.78 18.07 13.44
N ARG A 409 0.98 19.02 13.94
CA ARG A 409 1.46 20.40 14.16
C ARG A 409 2.74 20.38 14.99
N GLU A 410 3.76 21.11 14.56
CA GLU A 410 4.99 21.23 15.36
C GLU A 410 4.67 21.94 16.69
N PRO A 411 5.19 21.45 17.83
CA PRO A 411 5.02 22.13 19.12
C PRO A 411 5.56 23.57 19.11
N SER A 412 6.62 23.81 18.34
CA SER A 412 7.29 25.11 18.17
C SER A 412 6.50 26.13 17.33
N MET A 413 5.46 25.72 16.61
CA MET A 413 4.65 26.65 15.83
C MET A 413 3.86 27.58 16.76
N SER A 414 3.98 28.89 16.53
CA SER A 414 3.28 29.92 17.29
C SER A 414 1.78 29.99 16.97
N SER A 415 1.37 29.56 15.77
CA SER A 415 0.00 29.68 15.28
C SER A 415 -0.62 28.33 14.89
N THR A 416 -1.74 27.99 15.52
CA THR A 416 -2.60 26.87 15.10
C THR A 416 -3.29 27.15 13.76
N SER A 417 -3.57 28.42 13.44
CA SER A 417 -4.29 28.77 12.22
C SER A 417 -3.46 28.59 10.94
N GLU A 418 -2.13 28.72 11.02
CA GLU A 418 -1.21 28.41 9.92
C GLU A 418 -1.28 26.92 9.57
N TRP A 419 -1.18 26.07 10.59
CA TRP A 419 -1.27 24.63 10.43
C TRP A 419 -2.63 24.20 9.87
N ASP A 420 -3.72 24.73 10.42
CA ASP A 420 -5.06 24.44 9.93
C ASP A 420 -5.26 24.92 8.48
N THR A 421 -4.63 26.03 8.11
CA THR A 421 -4.63 26.53 6.72
C THR A 421 -3.88 25.59 5.78
N HIS A 422 -2.69 25.13 6.19
CA HIS A 422 -1.92 24.16 5.43
C HIS A 422 -2.71 22.87 5.20
N VAL A 423 -3.25 22.25 6.26
CA VAL A 423 -4.06 21.02 6.12
C VAL A 423 -5.26 21.25 5.21
N ARG A 424 -5.95 22.39 5.34
CA ARG A 424 -7.08 22.75 4.47
C ARG A 424 -6.67 22.89 3.00
N ASP A 425 -5.52 23.47 2.71
CA ASP A 425 -5.02 23.62 1.34
C ASP A 425 -4.63 22.27 0.74
N LEU A 426 -3.98 21.39 1.51
CA LEU A 426 -3.70 20.00 1.09
C LEU A 426 -5.01 19.24 0.82
N CYS A 427 -6.00 19.39 1.69
CA CYS A 427 -7.34 18.83 1.52
C CYS A 427 -8.01 19.36 0.23
N ALA A 428 -7.88 20.65 -0.06
CA ALA A 428 -8.41 21.25 -1.29
C ALA A 428 -7.73 20.66 -2.53
N LEU A 429 -6.41 20.48 -2.50
CA LEU A 429 -5.63 19.83 -3.56
C LEU A 429 -6.04 18.37 -3.77
N ALA A 430 -6.11 17.57 -2.71
CA ALA A 430 -6.57 16.18 -2.78
C ALA A 430 -8.00 16.09 -3.34
N ASN A 431 -8.88 17.01 -2.95
CA ASN A 431 -10.23 17.10 -3.50
C ASN A 431 -10.28 17.52 -4.98
N THR A 432 -9.19 18.03 -5.57
CA THR A 432 -9.16 18.29 -7.03
C THR A 432 -8.89 17.03 -7.86
N SER A 433 -8.31 15.99 -7.26
CA SER A 433 -8.15 14.68 -7.89
C SER A 433 -9.49 13.94 -7.92
N LYS A 434 -10.34 14.30 -8.89
CA LYS A 434 -11.64 13.66 -9.12
C LYS A 434 -11.72 13.03 -10.49
N ASP A 435 -12.51 11.96 -10.58
CA ASP A 435 -12.90 11.41 -11.87
C ASP A 435 -14.09 12.16 -12.49
N ALA A 436 -14.53 11.70 -13.66
CA ALA A 436 -15.64 12.30 -14.39
C ALA A 436 -16.97 12.27 -13.62
N ASP A 437 -17.17 11.26 -12.77
CA ASP A 437 -18.35 11.09 -11.92
C ASP A 437 -18.27 11.95 -10.64
N GLY A 438 -17.17 12.66 -10.43
CA GLY A 438 -16.94 13.51 -9.26
C GLY A 438 -16.48 12.75 -8.02
N ASN A 439 -16.09 11.47 -8.15
CA ASN A 439 -15.52 10.69 -7.06
C ASN A 439 -14.11 11.21 -6.75
N VAL A 440 -13.81 11.39 -5.46
CA VAL A 440 -12.51 11.90 -5.01
C VAL A 440 -11.53 10.75 -4.80
N TRP A 441 -10.41 10.83 -5.50
CA TRP A 441 -9.30 9.88 -5.46
C TRP A 441 -8.07 10.41 -4.71
N GLY A 442 -8.02 11.70 -4.44
CA GLY A 442 -6.98 12.26 -3.57
C GLY A 442 -7.25 11.97 -2.10
N GLN A 443 -6.16 11.77 -1.35
CA GLN A 443 -6.21 11.31 0.03
C GLN A 443 -5.29 12.17 0.92
N VAL A 444 -5.74 12.46 2.14
CA VAL A 444 -4.90 13.08 3.16
C VAL A 444 -4.82 12.11 4.32
N PHE A 445 -3.62 11.71 4.72
CA PHE A 445 -3.38 10.83 5.86
C PHE A 445 -2.86 11.68 7.01
N LEU A 446 -3.68 11.84 8.03
CA LEU A 446 -3.29 12.56 9.23
C LEU A 446 -2.54 11.60 10.16
N ILE A 447 -1.29 11.92 10.47
CA ILE A 447 -0.55 11.21 11.50
C ILE A 447 -0.81 11.93 12.82
N PRO A 448 -1.26 11.26 13.90
CA PRO A 448 -1.46 11.91 15.19
C PRO A 448 -0.11 12.23 15.84
N PRO A 449 -0.05 13.18 16.78
CA PRO A 449 1.12 13.33 17.63
C PRO A 449 1.36 12.00 18.35
N THR A 450 2.57 11.45 18.24
CA THR A 450 2.92 10.20 18.89
C THR A 450 4.17 10.33 19.71
N GLN A 451 4.18 9.75 20.91
CA GLN A 451 5.41 9.50 21.64
C GLN A 451 6.08 8.19 21.17
N GLY A 452 7.37 8.23 20.86
CA GLY A 452 8.18 7.06 20.50
C GLY A 452 8.03 6.58 19.05
N ARG A 453 8.40 5.33 18.77
CA ARG A 453 8.57 4.76 17.39
C ARG A 453 7.28 4.68 16.53
N ARG A 454 6.14 5.21 16.98
CA ARG A 454 4.83 5.06 16.33
C ARG A 454 4.67 5.92 15.07
N TYR A 455 5.43 7.00 14.95
CA TYR A 455 5.41 7.83 13.74
C TYR A 455 5.84 7.03 12.50
N GLN A 456 6.97 6.34 12.58
CA GLN A 456 7.56 5.61 11.46
C GLN A 456 6.59 4.54 10.92
N SER A 457 5.94 3.78 11.81
CA SER A 457 4.92 2.80 11.42
C SER A 457 3.69 3.46 10.78
N SER A 458 3.27 4.62 11.28
CA SER A 458 2.10 5.33 10.75
C SER A 458 2.36 5.91 9.36
N VAL A 459 3.57 6.43 9.11
CA VAL A 459 3.98 6.86 7.76
C VAL A 459 4.06 5.69 6.81
N ARG A 460 4.66 4.57 7.24
CA ARG A 460 4.72 3.34 6.41
C ARG A 460 3.32 2.89 6.04
N ALA A 461 2.42 2.80 7.01
CA ALA A 461 1.01 2.46 6.80
C ALA A 461 0.31 3.42 5.83
N ALA A 462 0.54 4.73 5.96
CA ALA A 462 -0.04 5.73 5.06
C ALA A 462 0.53 5.65 3.63
N LEU A 463 1.82 5.34 3.47
CA LEU A 463 2.44 5.07 2.17
C LEU A 463 1.78 3.83 1.53
N ASP A 464 1.69 2.73 2.27
CA ASP A 464 1.06 1.49 1.80
C ASP A 464 -0.42 1.72 1.44
N ALA A 465 -1.15 2.45 2.29
CA ALA A 465 -2.54 2.83 2.06
C ALA A 465 -2.73 3.67 0.78
N ALA A 466 -1.90 4.69 0.57
CA ALA A 466 -1.95 5.53 -0.63
C ALA A 466 -1.72 4.71 -1.90
N THR A 467 -0.76 3.78 -1.86
CA THR A 467 -0.50 2.90 -3.00
C THR A 467 -1.63 1.90 -3.25
N ALA A 468 -2.23 1.36 -2.19
CA ALA A 468 -3.36 0.46 -2.31
C ALA A 468 -4.62 1.19 -2.81
N GLY A 469 -4.77 2.47 -2.46
CA GLY A 469 -5.85 3.34 -2.96
C GLY A 469 -5.86 3.50 -4.48
N MET A 470 -4.71 3.28 -5.14
CA MET A 470 -4.62 3.29 -6.60
C MET A 470 -5.34 2.12 -7.26
N GLU A 471 -5.70 1.07 -6.51
CA GLU A 471 -6.58 0.01 -7.00
C GLU A 471 -8.07 0.34 -6.80
N GLY A 472 -8.38 1.13 -5.78
CA GLY A 472 -9.71 1.49 -5.39
C GLY A 472 -9.82 1.66 -3.87
N GLN A 473 -11.02 1.98 -3.41
CA GLN A 473 -11.31 2.17 -1.99
C GLN A 473 -12.70 1.65 -1.63
N VAL A 474 -12.87 1.24 -0.37
CA VAL A 474 -14.19 0.96 0.21
C VAL A 474 -14.57 2.12 1.10
N GLU A 475 -15.67 2.80 0.78
CA GLU A 475 -16.24 3.86 1.60
C GLU A 475 -17.23 3.27 2.60
N LEU A 476 -17.18 3.73 3.84
CA LEU A 476 -18.12 3.33 4.88
C LEU A 476 -18.31 4.47 5.88
N GLY A 477 -19.57 4.80 6.15
CA GLY A 477 -19.99 5.78 7.14
C GLY A 477 -19.73 5.32 8.56
N MET A 478 -19.31 6.26 9.40
CA MET A 478 -19.14 6.09 10.84
C MET A 478 -19.77 7.27 11.56
N LYS A 479 -20.45 7.01 12.67
CA LYS A 479 -20.93 8.03 13.60
C LYS A 479 -20.04 8.01 14.82
N VAL A 480 -19.62 9.18 15.28
CA VAL A 480 -18.75 9.34 16.46
C VAL A 480 -19.38 10.30 17.45
N GLU A 481 -19.26 9.96 18.73
CA GLU A 481 -19.63 10.79 19.86
C GLU A 481 -18.51 10.84 20.90
N LEU A 482 -18.02 12.04 21.20
CA LEU A 482 -17.07 12.34 22.26
C LEU A 482 -17.80 12.65 23.57
N GLN A 483 -17.40 11.95 24.63
CA GLN A 483 -17.90 12.11 25.99
C GLN A 483 -16.77 12.57 26.91
N GLY A 484 -17.04 13.52 27.81
CA GLY A 484 -16.06 14.08 28.74
C GLY A 484 -15.08 15.09 28.10
N ALA A 485 -15.21 15.36 26.81
CA ALA A 485 -14.33 16.26 26.08
C ALA A 485 -14.56 17.74 26.45
N LYS A 486 -13.48 18.50 26.61
CA LYS A 486 -13.53 19.92 27.02
C LYS A 486 -13.79 20.83 25.82
N PRO A 487 -14.69 21.84 25.92
CA PRO A 487 -14.93 22.82 24.86
C PRO A 487 -13.65 23.48 24.37
N GLY A 488 -13.51 23.63 23.05
CA GLY A 488 -12.35 24.29 22.43
C GLY A 488 -11.03 23.50 22.51
N THR A 489 -11.01 22.32 23.14
CA THR A 489 -9.81 21.46 23.18
C THR A 489 -9.79 20.54 21.97
N ARG A 490 -8.66 20.46 21.28
CA ARG A 490 -8.48 19.59 20.12
C ARG A 490 -8.11 18.16 20.56
N TYR A 491 -8.83 17.19 20.02
CA TYR A 491 -8.58 15.76 20.23
C TYR A 491 -8.39 15.07 18.88
N TYR A 492 -7.49 14.09 18.84
CA TYR A 492 -7.34 13.18 17.71
C TYR A 492 -8.06 11.88 18.05
N VAL A 493 -9.03 11.50 17.22
CA VAL A 493 -9.79 10.26 17.36
C VAL A 493 -9.23 9.25 16.37
N GLY A 494 -8.81 8.10 16.88
CA GLY A 494 -8.24 7.00 16.11
C GLY A 494 -9.14 5.77 16.17
N VAL A 495 -9.54 5.24 15.02
CA VAL A 495 -10.37 4.03 14.94
C VAL A 495 -9.66 2.94 14.15
N THR A 496 -9.52 1.77 14.76
CA THR A 496 -9.02 0.57 14.10
C THR A 496 -10.21 -0.33 13.75
N VAL A 497 -10.27 -0.76 12.50
CA VAL A 497 -11.34 -1.62 11.98
C VAL A 497 -10.76 -2.96 11.55
N ASP A 498 -11.43 -4.04 11.95
CA ASP A 498 -11.18 -5.37 11.43
C ASP A 498 -12.19 -5.65 10.32
N VAL A 499 -11.72 -6.33 9.27
CA VAL A 499 -12.57 -6.77 8.15
C VAL A 499 -12.49 -8.28 8.04
N THR A 500 -13.64 -8.92 7.90
CA THR A 500 -13.73 -10.35 7.67
C THR A 500 -14.00 -10.61 6.19
N LEU A 501 -13.05 -11.21 5.48
CA LEU A 501 -13.21 -11.57 4.08
C LEU A 501 -13.09 -13.09 3.94
N TYR A 502 -14.08 -13.74 3.29
CA TYR A 502 -14.16 -15.20 3.15
C TYR A 502 -14.00 -15.95 4.49
N GLY A 503 -14.62 -15.44 5.56
CA GLY A 503 -14.56 -16.02 6.90
C GLY A 503 -13.23 -15.82 7.64
N LYS A 504 -12.27 -15.10 7.05
CA LYS A 504 -10.98 -14.77 7.69
C LYS A 504 -10.91 -13.31 8.06
N LYS A 505 -10.59 -13.04 9.32
CA LYS A 505 -10.33 -11.69 9.82
C LYS A 505 -8.95 -11.20 9.38
N THR A 506 -8.84 -9.89 9.22
CA THR A 506 -7.59 -9.17 9.01
C THR A 506 -6.55 -9.49 10.07
N SER A 507 -5.32 -9.73 9.64
CA SER A 507 -4.17 -9.88 10.56
C SER A 507 -3.69 -8.53 11.09
N GLU A 508 -3.66 -7.51 10.23
CA GLU A 508 -3.16 -6.19 10.55
C GLU A 508 -4.21 -5.12 10.26
N SER A 509 -4.38 -4.19 11.19
CA SER A 509 -5.29 -3.05 11.01
C SER A 509 -4.65 -1.82 11.62
N GLN A 510 -4.58 -0.75 10.83
CA GLN A 510 -4.01 0.52 11.28
C GLN A 510 -5.13 1.50 11.64
N PRO A 511 -4.94 2.33 12.68
CA PRO A 511 -5.94 3.32 13.07
C PRO A 511 -6.10 4.41 12.01
N ILE A 512 -7.34 4.74 11.71
CA ILE A 512 -7.73 5.91 10.91
C ILE A 512 -7.91 7.09 11.85
N TRP A 513 -7.26 8.21 11.56
CA TRP A 513 -7.23 9.39 12.43
C TRP A 513 -7.94 10.60 11.82
N TRP A 514 -8.65 11.33 12.67
CA TRP A 514 -9.17 12.67 12.39
C TRP A 514 -9.20 13.51 13.66
N MET A 515 -9.39 14.82 13.52
CA MET A 515 -9.47 15.76 14.63
C MET A 515 -10.91 16.15 14.95
N MET A 516 -11.20 16.30 16.24
CA MET A 516 -12.46 16.83 16.75
C MET A 516 -12.19 17.91 17.80
N THR A 517 -12.93 19.01 17.72
CA THR A 517 -12.86 20.13 18.68
C THR A 517 -14.28 20.41 19.21
N PRO A 518 -14.63 19.97 20.43
CA PRO A 518 -15.94 20.15 21.04
C PRO A 518 -16.44 21.59 21.10
#